data_AF-A0A2S1ZSD2-F1
#
_entry.id   AF-A0A2S1ZSD2-F1
#
_cell.length_a   1.000
_cell.length_b   1.000
_cell.length_c   1.000
_cell.angle_alpha   90.00
_cell.angle_beta   90.00
_cell.angle_gamma   90.00
#
_symmetry.space_group_name_H-M   'P 1'
#
loop_
_entity.id
_entity.type
_entity.pdbx_description
1 polymer ?
#
loop_
_entity_poly.entity_id
_entity_poly.type
_entity_poly.pdbx_seq_one_letter_code
_entity_poly.pdbx_strand_id
1 'polypeptide(L)'
;MKLVLVSFASACMFLLADAQYGYGDHHDHHEDYPHEPAHYTFEYKVHDPHTHDVKSQHETRSGDDVKGYYSLVEPDGSIREVHYTADKHNGFNAVVHHKKHY
;
A
#
# COMPACT_ATOMS: atom_id res chain seq x y z
N MET A 1 15.94 0.68 19.34
CA MET A 1 15.31 -0.42 20.12
C MET A 1 14.12 0.12 20.91
N LYS A 2 12.91 -0.31 20.56
CA LYS A 2 11.71 -0.50 21.39
C LYS A 2 10.56 -0.86 20.44
N LEU A 3 10.39 -2.17 20.24
CA LEU A 3 9.27 -2.77 19.53
C LEU A 3 8.10 -2.86 20.53
N VAL A 4 6.98 -2.20 20.25
CA VAL A 4 5.76 -2.33 21.06
C VAL A 4 4.84 -3.34 20.35
N LEU A 5 4.73 -4.54 20.92
CA LEU A 5 3.76 -5.55 20.52
C LEU A 5 2.39 -5.18 21.11
N VAL A 6 1.42 -4.85 20.27
CA VAL A 6 0.02 -4.74 20.70
C VAL A 6 -0.60 -6.14 20.60
N SER A 7 -0.75 -6.77 21.77
CA SER A 7 -1.45 -8.04 21.96
C SER A 7 -2.95 -7.85 21.76
N PHE A 8 -3.53 -8.44 20.71
CA PHE A 8 -4.98 -8.57 20.57
C PHE A 8 -5.47 -9.72 21.46
N ALA A 9 -5.83 -9.37 22.70
CA ALA A 9 -6.59 -10.27 23.56
C ALA A 9 -8.04 -10.31 23.06
N SER A 10 -8.42 -11.45 22.52
CA SER A 10 -9.80 -11.87 22.28
C SER A 10 -10.64 -11.72 23.55
N ALA A 11 -11.77 -11.04 23.45
CA ALA A 11 -12.84 -11.11 24.43
C ALA A 11 -14.17 -11.37 23.71
N CYS A 12 -14.59 -12.63 23.83
CA CYS A 12 -15.90 -13.14 23.47
C CYS A 12 -17.02 -12.37 24.21
N MET A 13 -18.08 -12.08 23.45
CA MET A 13 -19.47 -12.47 23.77
C MET A 13 -20.13 -11.87 25.03
N PHE A 14 -21.04 -10.91 24.83
CA PHE A 14 -22.26 -10.59 25.62
C PHE A 14 -23.00 -9.49 24.82
N LEU A 15 -24.27 -9.48 24.44
CA LEU A 15 -25.49 -10.24 24.76
C LEU A 15 -26.48 -10.06 23.58
N LEU A 16 -27.32 -11.06 23.36
CA LEU A 16 -28.50 -11.00 22.48
C LEU A 16 -29.53 -10.01 23.03
N ALA A 17 -30.06 -9.14 22.16
CA ALA A 17 -31.34 -8.47 22.36
C ALA A 17 -32.05 -8.38 21.00
N ASP A 18 -33.08 -9.20 20.84
CA ASP A 18 -33.93 -9.25 19.66
C ASP A 18 -34.67 -7.92 19.46
N ALA A 19 -34.26 -7.16 18.45
CA ALA A 19 -35.10 -6.16 17.81
C ALA A 19 -35.44 -6.67 16.42
N GLN A 20 -36.68 -7.15 16.26
CA GLN A 20 -37.27 -7.52 14.98
C GLN A 20 -37.32 -6.28 14.06
N TYR A 21 -36.28 -6.09 13.25
CA TYR A 21 -36.34 -5.22 12.09
C TYR A 21 -36.66 -6.11 10.88
N GLY A 22 -37.83 -5.87 10.28
CA GLY A 22 -38.27 -6.58 9.09
C GLY A 22 -37.22 -6.49 7.99
N TYR A 23 -36.81 -7.66 7.49
CA TYR A 23 -36.01 -7.77 6.28
C TYR A 23 -36.87 -7.35 5.09
N GLY A 24 -36.74 -6.09 4.70
CA GLY A 24 -37.14 -5.63 3.38
C GLY A 24 -36.28 -6.36 2.36
N ASP A 25 -36.92 -7.19 1.55
CA ASP A 25 -36.35 -7.82 0.37
C ASP A 25 -36.03 -6.73 -0.66
N HIS A 26 -34.86 -6.12 -0.48
CA HIS A 26 -34.26 -5.24 -1.46
C HIS A 26 -33.62 -6.15 -2.51
N HIS A 27 -34.36 -6.40 -3.58
CA HIS A 27 -33.78 -6.85 -4.83
C HIS A 27 -32.77 -5.80 -5.31
N ASP A 28 -31.52 -5.93 -4.88
CA ASP A 28 -30.38 -5.25 -5.49
C ASP A 28 -30.30 -5.76 -6.92
N HIS A 29 -30.74 -4.91 -7.86
CA HIS A 29 -30.35 -5.03 -9.24
C HIS A 29 -28.85 -4.74 -9.32
N HIS A 30 -28.04 -5.76 -9.06
CA HIS A 30 -26.63 -5.76 -9.44
C HIS A 30 -26.58 -5.67 -10.96
N GLU A 31 -26.41 -4.45 -11.47
CA GLU A 31 -25.91 -4.26 -12.82
C GLU A 31 -24.49 -4.83 -12.84
N ASP A 32 -24.33 -6.02 -13.43
CA ASP A 32 -23.05 -6.64 -13.75
C ASP A 32 -22.36 -5.80 -14.83
N TYR A 33 -21.87 -4.61 -14.45
CA TYR A 33 -20.89 -3.91 -15.25
C TYR A 33 -19.60 -4.73 -15.24
N PRO A 34 -19.03 -5.07 -16.40
CA PRO A 34 -17.75 -5.75 -16.44
C PRO A 34 -16.70 -4.88 -15.75
N HIS A 35 -16.20 -5.36 -14.61
CA HIS A 35 -15.10 -4.72 -13.89
C HIS A 35 -13.80 -5.05 -14.60
N GLU A 36 -13.29 -4.13 -15.41
CA GLU A 36 -11.96 -4.28 -16.00
C GLU A 36 -10.87 -4.29 -14.91
N PRO A 37 -9.78 -5.04 -15.08
CA PRO A 37 -8.66 -5.00 -14.14
C PRO A 37 -8.10 -3.59 -14.01
N ALA A 38 -7.56 -3.25 -12.83
CA ALA A 38 -6.99 -1.91 -12.60
C ALA A 38 -5.68 -1.72 -13.38
N HIS A 39 -5.55 -0.60 -14.11
CA HIS A 39 -4.35 -0.25 -14.86
C HIS A 39 -3.96 1.21 -14.62
N TYR A 40 -2.69 1.46 -14.29
CA TYR A 40 -2.15 2.83 -14.21
C TYR A 40 -0.63 2.86 -14.35
N THR A 41 -0.10 4.05 -14.58
CA THR A 41 1.32 4.38 -14.38
C THR A 41 1.42 5.79 -13.84
N PHE A 42 2.26 6.01 -12.84
CA PHE A 42 2.55 7.33 -12.32
C PHE A 42 4.02 7.47 -11.96
N GLU A 43 4.50 8.72 -11.99
CA GLU A 43 5.79 9.09 -11.45
C GLU A 43 5.72 10.47 -10.78
N TYR A 44 6.59 10.71 -9.81
CA TYR A 44 6.86 12.05 -9.29
C TYR A 44 8.31 12.18 -8.84
N LYS A 45 8.80 13.42 -8.80
CA LYS A 45 10.15 13.76 -8.37
C LYS A 45 10.10 15.05 -7.55
N VAL A 46 10.87 15.09 -6.48
CA VAL A 46 11.11 16.28 -5.66
C VAL A 46 12.62 16.51 -5.65
N HIS A 47 13.00 17.75 -5.91
CA HIS A 47 14.37 18.22 -5.80
C HIS A 47 14.34 19.65 -5.23
N ASP A 48 14.34 19.74 -3.91
CA ASP A 48 14.32 21.01 -3.18
C ASP A 48 15.67 21.27 -2.48
N PRO A 49 16.50 22.19 -3.00
CA PRO A 49 17.78 22.55 -2.39
C PRO A 49 17.65 23.23 -1.03
N HIS A 50 16.50 23.83 -0.70
CA HIS A 50 16.34 24.54 0.57
C HIS A 50 16.10 23.56 1.71
N THR A 51 15.21 22.60 1.52
CA THR A 51 14.91 21.55 2.51
C THR A 51 15.83 20.33 2.39
N HIS A 52 16.62 20.25 1.31
CA HIS A 52 17.44 19.09 0.93
C HIS A 52 16.61 17.83 0.64
N ASP A 53 15.33 18.01 0.29
CA ASP A 53 14.44 16.92 -0.08
C ASP A 53 14.66 16.52 -1.54
N VAL A 54 15.36 15.40 -1.72
CA VAL A 54 15.63 14.79 -3.02
C VAL A 54 15.06 13.39 -3.03
N LYS A 55 13.95 13.19 -3.75
CA LYS A 55 13.28 11.90 -3.87
C LYS A 55 12.55 11.72 -5.19
N SER A 56 12.31 10.48 -5.57
CA SER A 56 11.55 10.11 -6.75
C SER A 56 10.78 8.80 -6.53
N GLN A 57 9.68 8.63 -7.25
CA GLN A 57 8.93 7.39 -7.29
C GLN A 57 8.38 7.17 -8.69
N HIS A 58 8.31 5.90 -9.10
CA HIS A 58 7.61 5.42 -10.28
C HIS A 58 6.87 4.14 -9.92
N GLU A 59 5.64 3.99 -10.38
CA GLU A 59 4.87 2.75 -10.24
C GLU A 59 4.00 2.50 -11.46
N THR A 60 3.88 1.24 -11.85
CA THR A 60 2.96 0.75 -12.86
C THR A 60 2.14 -0.39 -12.28
N ARG A 61 0.85 -0.41 -12.59
CA ARG A 61 -0.07 -1.50 -12.26
C ARG A 61 -0.73 -2.05 -13.52
N SER A 62 -0.80 -3.38 -13.59
CA SER A 62 -1.57 -4.11 -14.59
C SER A 62 -2.34 -5.25 -13.93
N GLY A 63 -3.63 -5.05 -13.69
CA GLY A 63 -4.46 -6.00 -12.94
C GLY A 63 -3.97 -6.17 -11.50
N ASP A 64 -3.51 -7.36 -11.16
CA ASP A 64 -2.94 -7.66 -9.84
C ASP A 64 -1.42 -7.40 -9.77
N ASP A 65 -0.76 -7.20 -10.91
CA ASP A 65 0.69 -6.98 -10.98
C ASP A 65 1.02 -5.51 -10.75
N VAL A 66 1.71 -5.20 -9.65
CA VAL A 66 2.28 -3.87 -9.35
C VAL A 66 3.79 -3.96 -9.41
N LYS A 67 4.44 -3.00 -10.06
CA LYS A 67 5.90 -2.87 -10.10
C LYS A 67 6.27 -1.41 -9.97
N GLY A 68 7.29 -1.12 -9.19
CA GLY A 68 7.75 0.24 -9.04
C GLY A 68 9.07 0.35 -8.32
N TYR A 69 9.51 1.59 -8.18
CA TYR A 69 10.63 1.93 -7.34
C TYR A 69 10.42 3.28 -6.69
N TYR A 70 11.10 3.51 -5.57
CA TYR A 70 11.31 4.84 -5.02
C TYR A 70 12.77 5.04 -4.65
N SER A 71 13.21 6.29 -4.63
CA SER A 71 14.55 6.68 -4.22
C SER A 71 14.48 7.94 -3.35
N LEU A 72 15.29 8.00 -2.30
CA LEU A 72 15.48 9.20 -1.49
C LEU A 72 16.94 9.34 -1.05
N VAL A 73 17.38 10.58 -0.88
CA VAL A 73 18.60 10.90 -0.14
C VAL A 73 18.29 10.84 1.36
N GLU A 74 19.06 10.03 2.09
CA GLU A 74 18.97 9.87 3.54
C GLU A 74 19.73 11.00 4.27
N PRO A 75 19.48 11.20 5.59
CA PRO A 75 20.16 12.26 6.35
C PRO A 75 21.69 12.15 6.39
N ASP A 76 22.24 10.95 6.19
CA ASP A 76 23.69 10.73 6.11
C ASP A 76 24.26 10.94 4.69
N GLY A 77 23.43 11.42 3.75
CA GLY A 77 23.78 11.66 2.36
C GLY A 77 23.74 10.40 1.49
N SER A 78 23.52 9.21 2.06
CA SER A 78 23.37 8.00 1.25
C SER A 78 22.06 8.02 0.46
N ILE A 79 22.01 7.29 -0.65
CA ILE A 79 20.79 7.12 -1.44
C ILE A 79 20.22 5.75 -1.11
N ARG A 80 18.98 5.73 -0.61
CA ARG A 80 18.17 4.52 -0.54
C ARG A 80 17.33 4.43 -1.80
N GLU A 81 17.48 3.33 -2.53
CA GLU A 81 16.68 2.98 -3.70
C GLU A 81 15.99 1.65 -3.45
N VAL A 82 14.67 1.62 -3.53
CA VAL A 82 13.87 0.42 -3.28
C VAL A 82 13.10 0.08 -4.53
N HIS A 83 13.35 -1.11 -5.07
CA HIS A 83 12.56 -1.71 -6.16
C HIS A 83 11.58 -2.69 -5.55
N TYR A 84 10.32 -2.62 -5.95
CA TYR A 84 9.28 -3.47 -5.40
C TYR A 84 8.34 -4.01 -6.47
N THR A 85 7.75 -5.16 -6.14
CA THR A 85 6.73 -5.85 -6.93
C THR A 85 5.65 -6.37 -6.00
N ALA A 86 4.40 -6.39 -6.44
CA ALA A 86 3.33 -7.10 -5.74
C ALA A 86 2.43 -7.82 -6.74
N ASP A 87 2.00 -9.03 -6.38
CA ASP A 87 1.01 -9.80 -7.13
C ASP A 87 0.15 -10.66 -6.20
N LYS A 88 -0.90 -11.26 -6.74
CA LYS A 88 -1.89 -12.07 -6.00
C LYS A 88 -1.30 -13.32 -5.32
N HIS A 89 -0.22 -13.87 -5.87
CA HIS A 89 0.36 -15.14 -5.44
C HIS A 89 1.53 -14.96 -4.47
N ASN A 90 2.42 -14.02 -4.77
CA ASN A 90 3.66 -13.78 -4.03
C ASN A 90 3.55 -12.64 -3.02
N GLY A 91 2.49 -11.84 -3.08
CA GLY A 91 2.33 -10.64 -2.27
C GLY A 91 3.42 -9.60 -2.57
N PHE A 92 3.65 -8.70 -1.62
CA PHE A 92 4.65 -7.63 -1.76
C PHE A 92 6.08 -8.15 -1.53
N ASN A 93 6.97 -7.85 -2.47
CA ASN A 93 8.39 -8.15 -2.40
C ASN A 93 9.19 -6.90 -2.75
N ALA A 94 10.29 -6.64 -2.02
CA ALA A 94 11.13 -5.47 -2.26
C ALA A 94 12.61 -5.78 -2.10
N VAL A 95 13.43 -5.14 -2.93
CA VAL A 95 14.90 -5.15 -2.86
C VAL A 95 15.37 -3.73 -2.56
N VAL A 96 16.15 -3.59 -1.49
CA VAL A 96 16.67 -2.30 -1.02
C VAL A 96 18.14 -2.19 -1.36
N HIS A 97 18.50 -1.13 -2.08
CA HIS A 97 19.87 -0.74 -2.38
C HIS A 97 20.24 0.52 -1.59
N HIS A 98 21.41 0.50 -0.94
CA HIS A 98 21.99 1.69 -0.32
C HIS A 98 23.27 2.05 -1.07
N LYS A 99 23.32 3.25 -1.65
CA LYS A 99 24.51 3.80 -2.32
C LYS A 99 25.08 4.90 -1.43
N LYS A 100 26.33 4.76 -0.98
CA LYS A 100 27.02 5.85 -0.30
C LYS A 100 27.45 6.89 -1.32
N HIS A 101 27.07 8.15 -1.09
CA HIS A 101 27.67 9.29 -1.77
C HIS A 101 29.01 9.62 -1.10
N TYR A 102 30.09 9.75 -1.87
CA TYR A 102 31.41 10.20 -1.41
C TYR A 102 31.64 11.64 -1.83
#